data_AF-A0A2X1LKR5-F1
#
_entry.id   AF-A0A2X1LKR5-F1
#
_cell.length_a   1.000
_cell.length_b   1.000
_cell.length_c   1.000
_cell.angle_alpha   90.00
_cell.angle_beta   90.00
_cell.angle_gamma   90.00
#
_symmetry.space_group_name_H-M   'P 1'
#
loop_
_entity.id
_entity.type
_entity.pdbx_description
1 polymer ?
#
loop_
_entity_poly.entity_id
_entity_poly.type
_entity_poly.pdbx_seq_one_letter_code
_entity_poly.pdbx_strand_id
1 'polypeptide(L)'
;MEWLTYGSGYLAGMKLGGTPLVEYTRDRLHRETVRSFGSMAGSNAAYELTSTYTLTGQLQSRHLNLPQLDRDYDWNDNGQLIRISGRRRAGSTVTVTREG
;
A
#
# COMPACT_ATOMS: atom_id res chain seq x y z
N MET A 1 18.29 16.94 -2.24
CA MET A 1 17.18 16.06 -1.79
C MET A 1 16.04 16.96 -1.33
N GLU A 2 14.81 16.72 -1.77
CA GLU A 2 13.63 17.51 -1.39
C GLU A 2 12.49 16.62 -0.92
N TRP A 3 11.81 17.06 0.14
CA TRP A 3 10.63 16.40 0.71
C TRP A 3 9.40 17.25 0.41
N LEU A 4 8.37 16.63 -0.15
CA LEU A 4 7.11 17.27 -0.51
C LEU A 4 6.06 16.93 0.54
N THR A 5 5.19 17.88 0.87
CA THR A 5 4.10 17.66 1.82
C THR A 5 2.74 17.93 1.18
N TYR A 6 1.70 17.29 1.70
CA TYR A 6 0.31 17.46 1.31
C TYR A 6 -0.54 17.78 2.54
N GLY A 7 -1.36 18.83 2.45
CA GLY A 7 -2.25 19.27 3.52
C GLY A 7 -1.50 19.63 4.80
N SER A 8 -1.90 19.02 5.92
CA SER A 8 -1.39 19.26 7.28
C SER A 8 0.02 18.71 7.55
N GLY A 9 0.89 18.66 6.54
CA GLY A 9 2.29 18.23 6.69
C GLY A 9 2.56 16.74 6.42
N TYR A 10 1.62 15.99 5.84
CA TYR A 10 1.86 14.60 5.47
C TYR A 10 2.82 14.49 4.28
N LEU A 11 3.73 13.51 4.29
CA LEU A 11 4.68 13.27 3.22
C LEU A 11 3.98 12.94 1.89
N ALA A 12 4.02 13.85 0.92
CA ALA A 12 3.49 13.66 -0.43
C ALA A 12 4.48 12.95 -1.35
N GLY A 13 5.78 13.12 -1.11
CA GLY A 13 6.81 12.47 -1.91
C GLY A 13 8.21 12.96 -1.59
N MET A 14 9.20 12.37 -2.25
CA MET A 14 10.59 12.78 -2.18
C MET A 14 11.17 12.81 -3.58
N LYS A 15 12.06 13.76 -3.84
CA LYS A 15 12.78 13.82 -5.11
C LYS A 15 14.25 14.15 -4.92
N LEU A 16 15.07 13.65 -5.85
CA LEU A 16 16.49 13.96 -5.95
C LEU A 16 16.74 14.62 -7.30
N GLY A 17 17.12 15.90 -7.29
CA GLY A 17 17.41 16.64 -8.54
C GLY A 17 16.21 16.73 -9.50
N GLY A 18 14.98 16.76 -8.97
CA GLY A 18 13.76 16.74 -9.78
C GLY A 18 13.20 15.34 -10.07
N THR A 19 14.00 14.28 -9.91
CA THR A 19 13.56 12.89 -10.12
C THR A 19 12.79 12.37 -8.90
N PRO A 20 11.53 11.93 -9.05
CA PRO A 20 10.77 11.30 -7.97
C PRO A 20 11.47 10.04 -7.46
N LEU A 21 11.63 9.93 -6.15
CA LEU A 21 12.11 8.72 -5.47
C LEU A 21 10.94 7.94 -4.87
N VAL A 22 9.98 8.67 -4.32
CA VAL A 22 8.71 8.13 -3.83
C VAL A 22 7.61 9.17 -4.05
N GLU A 23 6.43 8.70 -4.42
CA GLU A 23 5.22 9.53 -4.47
C GLU A 23 4.08 8.80 -3.76
N TYR A 24 3.23 9.58 -3.09
CA TYR A 24 2.07 9.09 -2.37
C TYR A 24 0.81 9.80 -2.84
N THR A 25 -0.18 9.02 -3.26
CA THR A 25 -1.55 9.50 -3.43
C THR A 25 -2.36 9.17 -2.18
N ARG A 26 -3.20 10.11 -1.75
CA ARG A 26 -4.06 9.93 -0.59
C ARG A 26 -5.51 10.23 -0.91
N ASP A 27 -6.41 9.58 -0.19
CA ASP A 27 -7.83 9.94 -0.20
C ASP A 27 -8.14 11.16 0.69
N ARG A 28 -9.42 11.51 0.75
CA ARG A 28 -9.93 12.63 1.56
C ARG A 28 -9.76 12.43 3.06
N LEU A 29 -9.50 11.20 3.52
CA LEU A 29 -9.22 10.87 4.91
C LEU A 29 -7.71 10.77 5.18
N HIS A 30 -6.88 11.26 4.25
CA HIS A 30 -5.42 11.24 4.34
C HIS A 30 -4.80 9.83 4.40
N ARG A 31 -5.54 8.80 3.98
CA ARG A 31 -5.02 7.43 3.88
C ARG A 31 -4.34 7.24 2.54
N GLU A 32 -3.23 6.52 2.52
CA GLU A 32 -2.48 6.20 1.30
C GLU A 32 -3.30 5.27 0.41
N THR A 33 -3.58 5.70 -0.83
CA THR A 33 -4.26 4.87 -1.82
C THR A 33 -3.32 4.38 -2.91
N VAL A 34 -2.25 5.13 -3.22
CA VAL A 34 -1.21 4.71 -4.15
C VAL A 34 0.15 5.12 -3.61
N ARG A 35 1.15 4.26 -3.82
CA ARG A 35 2.56 4.58 -3.60
C ARG A 35 3.40 4.07 -4.76
N SER A 36 4.24 4.93 -5.31
CA SER A 36 5.18 4.59 -6.38
C SER A 36 6.63 4.80 -5.92
N PHE A 37 7.56 3.96 -6.38
CA PHE A 37 9.00 4.13 -6.21
C PHE A 37 9.78 3.82 -7.48
N GLY A 38 10.96 4.44 -7.62
CA GLY A 38 11.91 4.10 -8.67
C GLY A 38 11.43 4.46 -10.08
N SER A 39 10.58 5.47 -10.21
CA SER A 39 10.27 6.09 -11.50
C SER A 39 11.40 7.04 -11.89
N MET A 40 11.98 6.86 -13.07
CA MET A 40 12.70 7.95 -13.73
C MET A 40 11.68 8.83 -14.43
N ALA A 41 11.98 10.13 -14.58
CA ALA A 41 11.09 11.06 -15.27
C ALA A 41 10.66 10.49 -16.64
N GLY A 42 9.38 10.15 -16.78
CA GLY A 42 8.81 9.57 -18.00
C GLY A 42 8.75 8.03 -18.07
N SER A 43 9.16 7.30 -17.03
CA SER A 43 9.04 5.84 -16.94
C SER A 43 7.93 5.42 -15.97
N ASN A 44 7.31 4.27 -16.24
CA ASN A 44 6.49 3.58 -15.24
C ASN A 44 7.34 3.32 -13.98
N ALA A 45 6.70 3.35 -12.82
CA ALA A 45 7.39 3.09 -11.56
C ALA A 45 7.89 1.65 -11.50
N ALA A 46 9.13 1.45 -11.01
CA ALA A 46 9.66 0.12 -10.76
C ALA A 46 8.82 -0.64 -9.72
N TYR A 47 8.20 0.10 -8.80
CA TYR A 47 7.26 -0.41 -7.82
C TYR A 47 6.04 0.50 -7.76
N GLU A 48 4.85 -0.08 -7.86
CA GLU A 48 3.58 0.61 -7.65
C GLU A 48 2.72 -0.24 -6.72
N LEU A 49 2.23 0.36 -5.64
CA LEU A 49 1.32 -0.23 -4.67
C LEU A 49 0.01 0.55 -4.69
N THR A 50 -1.10 -0.14 -4.89
CA THR A 50 -2.45 0.38 -4.68
C THR A 50 -3.01 -0.23 -3.39
N SER A 51 -3.49 0.62 -2.48
CA SER A 51 -4.18 0.21 -1.26
C SER A 51 -5.66 0.53 -1.36
N THR A 52 -6.51 -0.44 -1.04
CA THR A 52 -7.96 -0.27 -0.94
C THR A 52 -8.41 -0.39 0.50
N TYR A 53 -9.51 0.27 0.84
CA TYR A 53 -10.06 0.29 2.18
C TYR A 53 -11.54 -0.06 2.15
N THR A 54 -12.00 -0.75 3.19
CA THR A 54 -13.42 -0.97 3.43
C THR A 54 -14.14 0.35 3.71
N LEU A 55 -15.47 0.32 3.69
CA LEU A 55 -16.31 1.47 4.08
C LEU A 55 -16.08 1.91 5.53
N THR A 56 -15.75 0.98 6.42
CA THR A 56 -15.38 1.25 7.83
C THR A 56 -13.93 1.71 7.99
N GLY A 57 -13.17 1.77 6.89
CA GLY A 57 -11.84 2.32 6.81
C GLY A 57 -10.71 1.37 7.18
N GLN A 58 -10.99 0.08 7.26
CA GLN A 58 -9.97 -0.96 7.42
C GLN A 58 -9.28 -1.22 6.07
N LEU A 59 -7.98 -1.53 6.11
CA LEU A 59 -7.24 -1.90 4.90
C LEU A 59 -7.83 -3.21 4.34
N GLN A 60 -8.27 -3.20 3.08
CA GLN A 60 -8.91 -4.33 2.43
C GLN A 60 -7.92 -5.09 1.54
N SER A 61 -7.16 -4.38 0.71
CA SER A 61 -6.12 -5.00 -0.11
C SER A 61 -4.93 -4.09 -0.35
N ARG A 62 -3.82 -4.71 -0.69
CA ARG A 62 -2.60 -4.10 -1.21
C ARG A 62 -2.20 -4.85 -2.48
N HIS A 63 -2.37 -4.21 -3.62
CA HIS A 63 -2.03 -4.78 -4.91
C HIS A 63 -0.81 -4.08 -5.48
N LEU A 64 0.11 -4.87 -6.03
CA LEU A 64 1.37 -4.37 -6.55
C LEU A 64 1.54 -4.74 -8.02
N ASN A 65 2.40 -3.99 -8.70
CA ASN A 65 2.99 -4.41 -9.98
C ASN A 65 3.92 -5.66 -9.84
N LEU A 66 4.02 -6.24 -8.64
CA LEU A 66 4.63 -7.53 -8.31
C LEU A 66 3.57 -8.43 -7.67
N PRO A 67 2.74 -9.15 -8.47
CA PRO A 67 1.54 -9.82 -7.96
C PRO A 67 1.78 -10.85 -6.85
N GLN A 68 2.98 -11.42 -6.76
CA GLN A 68 3.37 -12.32 -5.67
C GLN A 68 3.39 -11.65 -4.28
N LEU A 69 3.43 -10.32 -4.26
CA LEU A 69 3.40 -9.51 -3.06
C LEU A 69 2.01 -8.97 -2.73
N ASP A 70 1.01 -9.25 -3.56
CA ASP A 70 -0.38 -8.84 -3.29
C ASP A 70 -0.84 -9.42 -1.95
N ARG A 71 -1.59 -8.61 -1.19
CA ARG A 71 -2.18 -9.01 0.09
C ARG A 71 -3.64 -8.58 0.17
N ASP A 72 -4.52 -9.48 0.58
CA ASP A 72 -5.89 -9.20 0.96
C ASP A 72 -6.05 -9.41 2.46
N TYR A 73 -6.89 -8.61 3.09
CA TYR A 73 -7.07 -8.57 4.54
C TYR A 73 -8.55 -8.75 4.88
N ASP A 74 -8.84 -9.75 5.72
CA ASP A 74 -10.18 -9.96 6.24
C ASP A 74 -10.26 -9.62 7.72
N TRP A 75 -11.35 -8.97 8.07
CA TRP A 75 -11.65 -8.50 9.41
C TRP A 75 -12.95 -9.15 9.88
N ASN A 76 -13.05 -9.50 11.16
CA ASN A 76 -14.33 -9.90 11.73
C ASN A 76 -15.17 -8.67 12.12
N ASP A 77 -16.42 -8.90 12.54
CA ASP A 77 -17.35 -7.84 12.91
C ASP A 77 -16.90 -6.99 14.11
N ASN A 78 -16.03 -7.55 14.97
CA ASN A 78 -15.41 -6.81 16.08
C ASN A 78 -14.23 -5.93 15.62
N GLY A 79 -13.96 -5.88 14.32
CA GLY A 79 -12.88 -5.10 13.74
C GLY A 79 -11.49 -5.72 13.89
N GLN A 80 -11.39 -6.99 14.26
CA GLN A 80 -10.12 -7.69 14.44
C GLN A 80 -9.69 -8.34 13.12
N LEU A 81 -8.41 -8.22 12.78
CA LEU A 81 -7.85 -8.87 11.61
C LEU A 81 -7.82 -10.40 11.82
N ILE A 82 -8.47 -11.14 10.94
CA ILE A 82 -8.59 -12.61 11.04
C ILE A 82 -7.82 -13.35 9.93
N ARG A 83 -7.51 -12.69 8.82
CA ARG A 83 -6.75 -13.32 7.72
C ARG A 83 -5.96 -12.30 6.93
N ILE A 84 -4.76 -12.70 6.53
CA ILE A 84 -3.99 -12.07 5.46
C ILE A 84 -3.77 -13.14 4.39
N SER A 85 -4.36 -12.99 3.23
CA SER A 85 -4.09 -13.83 2.07
C SER A 85 -3.24 -13.08 1.05
N GLY A 86 -2.59 -13.81 0.15
CA GLY A 86 -1.88 -13.21 -0.97
C GLY A 86 -1.89 -14.14 -2.17
N ARG A 87 -1.45 -13.63 -3.31
CA ARG A 87 -1.35 -14.44 -4.53
C ARG A 87 -0.21 -15.46 -4.36
N ARG A 88 -0.59 -16.70 -4.13
CA ARG A 88 0.31 -17.79 -3.76
C ARG A 88 0.91 -18.44 -5.00
N ARG A 89 2.24 -18.60 -5.06
CA ARG A 89 2.83 -19.69 -5.84
C ARG A 89 2.34 -20.99 -5.20
N ALA A 90 1.71 -21.89 -5.95
CA ALA A 90 1.09 -23.13 -5.47
C ALA A 90 1.89 -23.76 -4.30
N GLY A 91 1.31 -23.90 -3.10
CA GLY A 91 2.10 -24.48 -1.99
C GLY A 91 1.61 -24.33 -0.55
N SER A 92 1.80 -23.20 0.14
CA SER A 92 1.69 -23.09 1.62
C SER A 92 0.57 -22.19 2.23
N THR A 93 -0.32 -22.76 3.05
CA THR A 93 -1.40 -22.01 3.74
C THR A 93 -0.79 -21.47 5.03
N VAL A 94 -0.67 -20.15 5.14
CA VAL A 94 -0.32 -19.52 6.42
C VAL A 94 -1.62 -19.13 7.09
N THR A 95 -2.09 -19.99 7.99
CA THR A 95 -3.10 -19.61 8.98
C THR A 95 -2.36 -18.91 10.10
N VAL A 96 -2.54 -17.59 10.24
CA VAL A 96 -2.10 -16.90 11.46
C VAL A 96 -3.16 -17.18 12.52
N THR A 97 -2.99 -18.26 13.28
CA THR A 97 -3.74 -18.46 14.52
C THR A 97 -3.02 -17.64 15.58
N ARG A 98 -3.58 -16.50 15.98
CA ARG A 98 -3.16 -15.84 17.22
C ARG A 98 -3.77 -16.64 18.36
N GLU A 99 -2.98 -17.49 19.00
CA GLU A 99 -3.36 -18.05 20.30
C GLU A 99 -3.48 -16.90 21.30
N GLY A 100 -4.62 -16.87 22.00
CA GLY A 100 -4.88 -15.96 23.11
C GLY A 100 -4.26 -16.46 24.41
#